data_AF-A0AAN5R6J2-F1
#
_entry.id   AF-A0AAN5R6J2-F1
#
_cell.length_a   1.000
_cell.length_b   1.000
_cell.length_c   1.000
_cell.angle_alpha   90.00
_cell.angle_beta   90.00
_cell.angle_gamma   90.00
#
_symmetry.space_group_name_H-M   'P 1'
#
loop_
_entity.id
_entity.type
_entity.pdbx_description
1 polymer ?
#
loop_
_entity_poly.entity_id
_entity_poly.type
_entity_poly.pdbx_seq_one_letter_code
_entity_poly.pdbx_strand_id
1 'polypeptide(L)' 'MNNSESIKKLQEILQELKVTLRNSEEPSNSHLLDKAIAELQYIKENIDCHDSRAKVLEILGMVFNNIPSIVKLLEIFLG' A
#
# COMPACT_ATOMS: atom_id res chain seq x y z
N MET A 1 9.24 -11.55 -12.66
CA MET A 1 8.74 -10.17 -12.46
C MET A 1 9.86 -9.37 -11.84
N ASN A 2 10.17 -8.19 -12.37
CA ASN A 2 11.19 -7.32 -11.80
C ASN A 2 10.62 -6.71 -10.51
N ASN A 3 11.35 -6.76 -9.39
CA ASN A 3 10.78 -6.36 -8.10
C ASN A 3 10.35 -4.87 -8.09
N SER A 4 11.03 -4.02 -8.86
CA SER A 4 10.64 -2.62 -9.11
C SER A 4 9.23 -2.48 -9.71
N GLU A 5 8.87 -3.36 -10.65
CA GLU A 5 7.54 -3.38 -11.28
C GLU A 5 6.45 -3.80 -10.28
N SER A 6 6.80 -4.71 -9.36
CA SER A 6 5.90 -5.17 -8.29
C SER A 6 5.64 -4.07 -7.27
N ILE A 7 6.68 -3.30 -6.89
CA ILE A 7 6.54 -2.13 -6.02
C ILE A 7 5.69 -1.04 -6.67
N LYS A 8 5.88 -0.80 -7.98
CA LYS A 8 5.05 0.15 -8.72
C LYS A 8 3.56 -0.23 -8.71
N LYS A 9 3.25 -1.49 -9.03
CA LYS A 9 1.86 -1.99 -8.95
C LYS A 9 1.27 -1.87 -7.56
N LEU A 10 2.06 -2.17 -6.53
CA LEU A 10 1.61 -2.04 -5.15
C LEU A 10 1.29 -0.58 -4.79
N GLN A 11 2.10 0.35 -5.27
CA GLN A 11 1.87 1.78 -5.07
C GLN A 11 0.56 2.25 -5.74
N GLU A 12 0.30 1.82 -6.98
CA GLU A 12 -0.93 2.14 -7.73
C GLU A 12 -2.18 1.64 -6.99
N ILE A 13 -2.13 0.40 -6.51
CA ILE A 13 -3.19 -0.22 -5.72
C ILE A 13 -3.47 0.56 -4.42
N LEU A 14 -2.44 0.97 -3.68
CA LEU A 14 -2.63 1.75 -2.45
C LEU A 14 -3.24 3.13 -2.74
N GLN A 15 -2.97 3.72 -3.90
CA GLN A 15 -3.61 4.96 -4.34
C GLN A 15 -5.08 4.76 -4.67
N GLU A 16 -5.42 3.70 -5.40
CA GLU A 16 -6.82 3.35 -5.70
C GLU A 16 -7.62 3.07 -4.43
N LEU A 17 -7.01 2.37 -3.49
CA LEU A 17 -7.56 2.10 -2.17
C LEU A 17 -7.81 3.39 -1.39
N LYS A 18 -6.86 4.33 -1.39
CA LYS A 18 -7.04 5.66 -0.79
C LYS A 18 -8.21 6.42 -1.41
N VAL A 19 -8.35 6.40 -2.73
CA VAL A 19 -9.46 7.06 -3.44
C VAL A 19 -10.80 6.42 -3.07
N THR A 20 -10.85 5.09 -3.03
CA THR A 20 -12.06 4.32 -2.69
C THR A 20 -12.52 4.59 -1.26
N LEU A 21 -11.57 4.72 -0.35
CA LEU A 21 -11.82 4.86 1.07
C LEU A 21 -12.00 6.32 1.53
N ARG A 22 -11.63 7.31 0.70
CA ARG A 22 -11.70 8.76 0.97
C ARG A 22 -13.05 9.25 1.50
N ASN A 23 -14.15 8.61 1.08
CA ASN A 23 -15.51 8.98 1.50
C ASN A 23 -16.05 8.12 2.65
N SER A 24 -15.36 7.04 3.04
CA SER A 24 -15.86 6.06 4.02
C SER A 24 -15.02 5.92 5.28
N GLU A 25 -13.84 6.56 5.36
CA GLU A 25 -12.87 6.30 6.40
C GLU A 25 -12.65 7.43 7.40
N GLU A 26 -12.28 7.01 8.62
CA GLU A 26 -11.70 7.88 9.63
C GLU A 26 -10.42 8.56 9.12
N PRO A 27 -10.13 9.81 9.54
CA PRO A 27 -8.94 10.55 9.14
C PRO A 27 -7.61 9.80 9.37
N SER A 28 -7.60 8.89 10.35
CA SER A 28 -6.50 8.01 10.73
C SER A 28 -6.06 7.09 9.58
N ASN A 29 -6.99 6.48 8.86
CA ASN A 29 -6.68 5.53 7.78
C ASN A 29 -6.14 6.22 6.52
N SER A 30 -6.67 7.41 6.20
CA SER A 30 -6.16 8.25 5.11
C SER A 30 -4.69 8.63 5.34
N HIS A 31 -4.34 9.01 6.56
CA HIS A 31 -2.95 9.34 6.92
C HIS A 31 -2.02 8.11 6.84
N LEU A 32 -2.52 6.93 7.22
CA LEU A 32 -1.77 5.68 7.16
C LEU A 32 -1.49 5.27 5.70
N LEU A 33 -2.48 5.39 4.82
CA LEU A 33 -2.33 5.16 3.38
C LEU A 33 -1.33 6.14 2.76
N ASP A 34 -1.37 7.42 3.15
CA ASP A 34 -0.39 8.41 2.69
C ASP A 34 1.04 8.05 3.10
N LYS A 35 1.22 7.63 4.36
CA LYS A 35 2.51 7.16 4.86
C LYS A 35 3.00 5.93 4.10
N ALA A 36 2.13 4.95 3.87
CA ALA A 36 2.46 3.73 3.14
C ALA A 36 2.89 4.02 1.68
N ILE A 37 2.18 4.92 0.99
CA ILE A 37 2.53 5.34 -0.38
C ILE A 37 3.88 6.05 -0.40
N ALA A 38 4.13 6.97 0.55
CA ALA A 38 5.40 7.71 0.64
C ALA A 38 6.59 6.77 0.91
N GLU A 39 6.43 5.78 1.79
CA GLU A 39 7.49 4.81 2.08
C GLU A 39 7.77 3.88 0.89
N LEU A 40 6.74 3.46 0.14
CA LEU A 40 6.96 2.69 -1.10
C LEU A 40 7.67 3.52 -2.19
N GLN A 41 7.33 4.81 -2.32
CA GLN A 41 8.04 5.71 -3.23
C GLN A 41 9.52 5.82 -2.82
N TYR A 42 9.80 6.01 -1.53
CA TYR A 42 11.16 6.07 -1.00
C TYR A 42 11.95 4.79 -1.29
N ILE A 43 11.34 3.62 -1.04
CA ILE A 43 11.93 2.31 -1.35
C ILE A 43 12.27 2.20 -2.84
N LYS A 44 11.35 2.59 -3.71
CA LYS A 44 11.54 2.54 -5.18
C LYS A 44 12.71 3.40 -5.64
N GLU A 45 12.94 4.54 -4.99
CA GLU A 45 13.95 5.53 -5.38
C GLU A 45 15.32 5.31 -4.71
N ASN A 46 15.36 4.70 -3.52
CA ASN A 46 16.56 4.74 -2.66
C ASN A 46 17.07 3.37 -2.21
N ILE A 47 16.33 2.27 -2.38
CA ILE A 47 16.70 0.97 -1.83
C ILE A 47 16.78 -0.07 -2.95
N ASP A 48 17.94 -0.73 -3.04
CA ASP A 48 18.13 -1.83 -3.97
C ASP A 48 17.23 -3.01 -3.58
N CYS A 49 16.64 -3.66 -4.58
CA CYS A 49 15.36 -4.31 -4.37
C CYS A 49 15.39 -5.62 -3.56
N HIS A 50 16.58 -6.03 -3.14
CA HIS A 50 16.80 -7.20 -2.30
C HIS A 50 16.59 -6.89 -0.81
N ASP A 51 16.96 -5.68 -0.37
CA ASP A 51 16.82 -5.24 1.03
C ASP A 51 15.44 -4.63 1.33
N SER A 52 14.69 -4.29 0.28
CA SER A 52 13.39 -3.64 0.41
C SER A 52 12.23 -4.58 0.74
N ARG A 53 12.37 -5.89 0.54
CA ARG A 53 11.25 -6.84 0.64
C ARG A 53 10.64 -6.90 2.04
N ALA A 54 11.47 -6.93 3.08
CA ALA A 54 10.99 -6.96 4.47
C ALA A 54 10.18 -5.68 4.79
N LYS A 55 10.66 -4.54 4.32
CA LYS A 55 10.03 -3.24 4.54
C LYS A 55 8.73 -3.07 3.77
N VAL A 56 8.68 -3.56 2.53
CA VAL A 56 7.43 -3.62 1.74
C VAL A 56 6.37 -4.47 2.45
N LEU A 57 6.75 -5.62 3.03
CA LEU A 57 5.84 -6.47 3.78
C LEU A 57 5.35 -5.82 5.09
N GLU A 58 6.23 -5.09 5.78
CA GLU A 58 5.87 -4.31 6.98
C GLU A 58 4.83 -3.23 6.66
N ILE A 59 5.03 -2.48 5.56
CA ILE A 59 4.09 -1.46 5.08
C ILE A 59 2.74 -2.09 4.77
N LEU A 60 2.72 -3.22 4.07
CA LEU A 60 1.49 -3.95 3.76
C LEU A 60 0.76 -4.43 5.02
N GLY A 61 1.50 -4.98 5.99
CA GLY A 61 0.93 -5.41 7.27
C GLY A 61 0.28 -4.25 8.03
N MET A 62 0.90 -3.07 8.04
CA MET A 62 0.32 -1.87 8.65
C MET A 62 -1.00 -1.48 7.97
N VAL A 63 -1.04 -1.48 6.64
CA VAL A 63 -2.25 -1.14 5.88
C VAL A 63 -3.38 -2.15 6.13
N PHE A 64 -3.08 -3.45 6.05
CA PHE A 64 -4.09 -4.50 6.23
C PHE A 64 -4.65 -4.58 7.66
N ASN A 65 -3.85 -4.25 8.67
CA ASN A 65 -4.31 -4.23 10.05
C ASN A 65 -5.27 -3.06 10.36
N ASN A 66 -5.23 -1.98 9.58
CA ASN A 66 -5.99 -0.76 9.86
C ASN A 66 -7.16 -0.54 8.90
N ILE A 67 -7.19 -1.21 7.76
CA ILE A 67 -8.34 -1.14 6.87
C ILE A 67 -9.47 -2.02 7.41
N PRO A 68 -10.71 -1.50 7.55
CA PRO A 68 -11.78 -2.17 8.30
C PRO A 68 -12.27 -3.51 7.74
N SER A 69 -11.74 -4.01 6.61
CA SER A 69 -12.05 -5.37 6.15
C SER A 69 -11.13 -5.81 5.03
N ILE A 70 -10.48 -6.96 5.22
CA ILE A 70 -9.77 -7.69 4.16
C ILE A 70 -10.72 -8.04 3.00
N VAL A 71 -12.03 -8.12 3.24
CA VAL A 71 -13.03 -8.36 2.19
C VAL A 71 -13.14 -7.19 1.22
N LYS A 72 -13.09 -5.93 1.72
CA LYS A 72 -13.06 -4.74 0.85
C LYS A 72 -11.79 -4.68 0.02
N LEU A 73 -10.67 -5.10 0.59
CA LEU A 73 -9.42 -5.27 -0.14
C LEU A 73 -9.57 -6.32 -1.23
N LEU A 74 -10.06 -7.52 -0.90
CA LEU A 74 -10.26 -8.59 -1.89
C LEU A 74 -11.22 -8.19 -3.01
N GLU A 75 -12.27 -7.41 -2.74
CA GLU A 75 -13.14 -6.84 -3.79
C GLU A 75 -12.39 -5.89 -4.73
N ILE A 76 -11.44 -5.09 -4.23
CA ILE A 76 -10.63 -4.16 -5.04
C ILE A 76 -9.57 -4.91 -5.87
N PHE A 77 -9.00 -5.99 -5.34
CA PHE A 77 -7.91 -6.73 -6.00
C PHE A 77 -8.40 -7.85 -6.94
N LEU A 78 -9.60 -8.38 -6.75
CA LEU A 78 -10.15 -9.52 -7.50
C LEU A 78 -11.39 -9.17 -8.34
N GLY A 79 -11.87 -7.92 -8.26
CA GLY A 79 -13.00 -7.39 -9.02
C GLY A 79 -12.60 -6.76 -10.34
#